data_AF-W4V225-F1
#
_entry.id   AF-W4V225-F1
#
_cell.length_a   1.000
_cell.length_b   1.000
_cell.length_c   1.000
_cell.angle_alpha   90.00
_cell.angle_beta   90.00
_cell.angle_gamma   90.00
#
_symmetry.space_group_name_H-M   'P 1'
#
loop_
_entity.id
_entity.type
_entity.pdbx_description
1 polymer ?
#
loop_
_entity_poly.entity_id
_entity_poly.type
_entity_poly.pdbx_seq_one_letter_code
_entity_poly.pdbx_strand_id
1 'polypeptide(L)'
;MFILLLIASFLTGFCMLKKFTQIKAPIMMISGSFLLGCLFSGTLLYWMDILFVKTLNDYYISNIVYLIISAAFIIYIYKTEAKIHKDLFKVIKEFCSDKVAIICFIAFVLFSTWFNYNTFRLSDGNITISGGAWSDITFHHGFVRSTSLGQNIPVEYVFYANTPAKYHFLFNYYAGKISQTGLHSVHALNLMCSLSLSFLLLMIFQFGRTVFKNDAVGILGALFYCFTVH
;
A
#
# COMPACT_ATOMS: atom_id res chain seq x y z
N MET A 1 -11.80 9.86 4.86
CA MET A 1 -10.60 9.75 5.72
C MET A 1 -9.55 8.79 5.14
N PHE A 2 -9.90 7.63 4.56
CA PHE A 2 -8.88 6.75 3.93
C PHE A 2 -7.98 7.42 2.90
N ILE A 3 -8.50 8.32 2.05
CA ILE A 3 -7.69 9.04 1.06
C ILE A 3 -6.58 9.85 1.75
N LEU A 4 -6.88 10.47 2.90
CA LEU A 4 -5.89 11.20 3.67
C LEU A 4 -4.82 10.26 4.25
N LEU A 5 -5.20 9.07 4.72
CA LEU A 5 -4.24 8.06 5.17
C LEU A 5 -3.31 7.61 4.03
N LEU A 6 -3.84 7.40 2.82
CA LEU A 6 -3.05 7.03 1.65
C LEU A 6 -2.11 8.15 1.20
N ILE A 7 -2.58 9.39 1.17
CA ILE A 7 -1.76 10.56 0.81
C ILE A 7 -0.65 10.76 1.86
N ALA A 8 -0.98 10.72 3.15
CA ALA A 8 0.00 10.84 4.22
C ALA A 8 1.04 9.72 4.16
N SER A 9 0.59 8.49 3.89
CA SER A 9 1.47 7.33 3.71
C SER A 9 2.40 7.50 2.52
N PHE A 10 1.90 7.90 1.35
CA PHE A 10 2.72 8.15 0.17
C PHE A 10 3.75 9.26 0.41
N LEU A 11 3.32 10.40 0.99
CA LEU A 11 4.22 11.54 1.24
C LEU A 11 5.29 11.23 2.28
N THR A 12 4.93 10.51 3.35
CA THR A 12 5.92 10.04 4.34
C THR A 12 6.94 9.10 3.68
N GLY A 13 6.49 8.15 2.86
CA GLY A 13 7.36 7.28 2.07
C GLY A 13 8.28 8.05 1.11
N PHE A 14 7.76 9.07 0.42
CA PHE A 14 8.55 9.94 -0.46
C PHE A 14 9.65 10.70 0.32
N CYS A 15 9.29 11.31 1.45
CA CYS A 15 10.24 11.99 2.32
C CYS A 15 11.33 11.03 2.83
N MET A 16 10.95 9.81 3.23
CA MET A 16 11.90 8.78 3.68
C MET A 16 12.84 8.35 2.56
N LEU A 17 12.31 8.03 1.37
CA LEU A 17 13.16 7.66 0.22
C LEU A 17 14.14 8.76 -0.14
N LYS A 18 13.67 10.01 -0.20
CA LYS A 18 14.52 11.15 -0.54
C LYS A 18 15.63 11.37 0.49
N LYS A 19 15.33 11.17 1.77
CA LYS A 19 16.28 11.37 2.87
C LYS A 19 17.29 10.23 3.00
N PHE A 20 16.85 8.99 2.85
CA PHE A 20 17.66 7.81 3.17
C PHE A 20 18.28 7.13 1.94
N THR A 21 17.86 7.48 0.73
CA THR A 21 18.34 6.85 -0.50
C THR A 21 18.79 7.88 -1.54
N GLN A 22 19.66 7.46 -2.46
CA GLN A 22 20.11 8.27 -3.59
C GLN A 22 19.32 7.98 -4.87
N ILE A 23 18.14 7.35 -4.76
CA ILE A 23 17.32 6.98 -5.90
C ILE A 23 16.81 8.27 -6.58
N LYS A 24 17.08 8.39 -7.88
CA LYS A 24 16.64 9.54 -8.71
C LYS A 24 15.61 9.15 -9.77
N ALA A 25 15.49 7.87 -10.09
CA ALA A 25 14.57 7.40 -11.13
C ALA A 25 13.11 7.67 -10.73
N PRO A 26 12.33 8.43 -11.53
CA PRO A 26 10.97 8.83 -11.16
C PRO A 26 10.03 7.66 -10.85
N ILE A 27 10.08 6.60 -11.66
CA ILE A 27 9.28 5.40 -11.46
C ILE A 27 9.60 4.73 -10.12
N MET A 28 10.88 4.60 -9.80
CA MET A 28 11.33 3.97 -8.56
C MET A 28 10.98 4.83 -7.35
N MET A 29 11.08 6.15 -7.47
CA MET A 29 10.66 7.09 -6.44
C MET A 29 9.16 6.96 -6.16
N ILE A 30 8.29 7.01 -7.18
CA ILE A 30 6.84 6.93 -6.99
C ILE A 30 6.44 5.56 -6.41
N SER A 31 6.92 4.48 -7.01
CA SER A 31 6.57 3.11 -6.61
C SER A 31 7.07 2.79 -5.20
N GLY A 32 8.34 3.14 -4.92
CA GLY A 32 8.93 2.95 -3.60
C GLY A 32 8.28 3.83 -2.54
N SER A 33 7.84 5.06 -2.88
CA SER A 33 7.17 5.96 -1.93
C SER A 33 5.86 5.35 -1.44
N PHE A 34 5.10 4.73 -2.34
CA PHE A 34 3.89 4.01 -1.97
C PHE A 34 4.21 2.82 -1.05
N LEU A 35 5.12 1.93 -1.46
CA LEU A 35 5.41 0.70 -0.71
C LEU A 35 6.03 0.96 0.66
N LEU A 36 7.06 1.81 0.71
CA LEU A 36 7.72 2.20 1.95
C LEU A 36 6.76 2.97 2.86
N GLY A 37 5.96 3.86 2.27
CA GLY A 37 4.90 4.58 2.95
C GLY A 37 3.92 3.63 3.64
N CYS A 38 3.38 2.66 2.90
CA CYS A 38 2.40 1.70 3.43
C CYS A 38 2.99 0.87 4.58
N LEU A 39 4.23 0.39 4.42
CA LEU A 39 4.94 -0.38 5.45
C LEU A 39 5.14 0.43 6.73
N PHE A 40 5.66 1.65 6.60
CA PHE A 40 5.93 2.53 7.74
C PHE A 40 4.63 2.93 8.43
N SER A 41 3.61 3.27 7.64
CA SER A 41 2.30 3.70 8.15
C SER A 41 1.60 2.57 8.88
N GLY A 42 1.58 1.36 8.32
CA GLY A 42 1.03 0.19 8.99
C GLY A 42 1.75 -0.13 10.30
N THR A 43 3.08 -0.01 10.32
CA THR A 43 3.89 -0.23 11.54
C THR A 43 3.55 0.79 12.62
N LEU A 44 3.54 2.08 12.26
CA LEU A 44 3.32 3.16 13.21
C LEU A 44 1.89 3.13 13.76
N LEU A 45 0.89 2.92 12.89
CA LEU A 45 -0.51 2.78 13.30
C LEU A 45 -0.68 1.61 14.26
N TYR A 46 -0.06 0.46 14.00
CA TYR A 46 -0.12 -0.70 14.88
C TYR A 46 0.42 -0.40 16.29
N TRP A 47 1.58 0.25 16.38
CA TRP A 47 2.15 0.64 17.68
C TRP A 47 1.28 1.66 18.42
N MET A 48 0.73 2.65 17.71
CA MET A 48 -0.22 3.59 18.31
C MET A 48 -1.46 2.91 18.83
N ASP A 49 -1.98 1.95 18.08
CA ASP A 49 -3.18 1.22 18.47
C ASP A 49 -2.94 0.32 19.69
N ILE A 50 -1.77 -0.33 19.81
CA ILE A 50 -1.39 -1.02 21.06
C ILE A 50 -1.40 -0.06 22.25
N LEU A 51 -0.91 1.16 22.07
CA LEU A 51 -0.85 2.17 23.14
C LEU A 51 -2.25 2.71 23.49
N PHE A 52 -3.06 3.07 22.49
CA PHE A 52 -4.35 3.74 22.68
C PHE A 52 -5.48 2.78 23.04
N VAL A 53 -5.50 1.55 22.53
CA VAL A 53 -6.47 0.55 22.99
C VAL A 53 -6.28 0.27 24.48
N LYS A 54 -5.03 0.19 24.96
CA LYS A 54 -4.74 -0.01 26.39
C LYS A 54 -5.07 1.20 27.28
N THR A 55 -4.98 2.42 26.76
CA THR A 55 -5.07 3.64 27.58
C THR A 55 -6.41 4.38 27.47
N LEU A 56 -6.98 4.44 26.27
CA LEU A 56 -8.14 5.28 25.96
C LEU A 56 -9.38 4.48 25.53
N ASN A 57 -9.24 3.17 25.28
CA ASN A 57 -10.29 2.31 24.71
C ASN A 57 -10.90 2.87 23.41
N ASP A 58 -10.16 3.74 22.70
CA ASP A 58 -10.57 4.35 21.44
C ASP A 58 -9.53 4.06 20.36
N TYR A 59 -9.95 3.20 19.44
CA TYR A 59 -9.17 2.71 18.31
C TYR A 59 -9.15 3.67 17.11
N TYR A 60 -10.02 4.69 17.08
CA TYR A 60 -10.09 5.65 15.96
C TYR A 60 -9.09 6.80 16.14
N ILE A 61 -8.76 7.15 17.40
CA ILE A 61 -7.82 8.22 17.74
C ILE A 61 -6.44 7.99 17.10
N SER A 62 -5.97 6.75 16.99
CA SER A 62 -4.68 6.43 16.35
C SER A 62 -4.58 6.94 14.91
N ASN A 63 -5.67 6.95 14.15
CA ASN A 63 -5.67 7.50 12.78
C ASN A 63 -5.41 9.00 12.80
N ILE A 64 -6.04 9.71 13.72
CA ILE A 64 -5.89 11.17 13.86
C ILE A 64 -4.47 11.49 14.33
N VAL A 65 -3.98 10.80 15.34
CA VAL A 65 -2.61 10.99 15.86
C VAL A 65 -1.57 10.66 14.79
N TYR A 66 -1.75 9.57 14.04
CA TYR A 66 -0.89 9.26 12.90
C TYR A 66 -0.89 10.37 11.85
N LEU A 67 -2.05 10.93 11.49
CA LEU A 67 -2.12 12.06 10.56
C LEU A 67 -1.39 13.30 11.09
N ILE A 68 -1.47 13.58 12.39
CA ILE A 68 -0.73 14.67 13.03
C ILE A 68 0.78 14.41 12.98
N ILE A 69 1.24 13.22 13.36
CA ILE A 69 2.67 12.86 13.36
C ILE A 69 3.24 12.87 11.93
N SER A 70 2.52 12.28 10.97
CA SER A 70 2.93 12.28 9.56
C SER A 70 3.00 13.70 8.99
N ALA A 71 2.00 14.55 9.27
CA ALA A 71 2.04 15.96 8.87
C ALA A 71 3.22 16.71 9.50
N ALA A 72 3.46 16.54 10.80
CA ALA A 72 4.60 17.15 11.50
C ALA A 72 5.93 16.69 10.90
N PHE A 73 6.08 15.40 10.60
CA PHE A 73 7.26 14.84 9.95
C PHE A 73 7.47 15.43 8.54
N ILE A 74 6.42 15.48 7.71
CA ILE A 74 6.48 16.07 6.36
C ILE A 74 6.89 17.55 6.44
N ILE A 75 6.27 18.33 7.34
CA ILE A 75 6.59 19.75 7.55
C ILE A 75 8.05 19.92 8.01
N TYR A 76 8.50 19.08 8.94
CA TYR A 76 9.89 19.10 9.40
C TYR A 76 10.86 18.88 8.25
N ILE A 77 10.66 17.83 7.45
CA ILE A 77 11.51 17.57 6.27
C ILE A 77 11.43 18.71 5.25
N TYR A 78 10.25 19.26 5.00
CA TYR A 78 10.08 20.38 4.06
C TYR A 78 10.82 21.65 4.51
N LYS A 79 10.92 21.88 5.83
CA LYS A 79 11.69 22.99 6.38
C LYS A 79 13.19 22.76 6.33
N THR A 80 13.66 21.53 6.57
CA THR A 80 15.09 21.20 6.54
C THR A 80 15.62 21.12 5.10
N GLU A 81 14.80 20.63 4.16
CA GLU A 81 15.18 20.39 2.78
C GLU A 81 14.44 21.35 1.83
N ALA A 82 14.99 22.54 1.63
CA ALA A 82 14.35 23.67 0.91
C ALA A 82 13.92 23.39 -0.55
N LYS A 83 14.23 22.22 -1.11
CA LYS A 83 13.90 21.82 -2.49
C LYS A 83 13.00 20.61 -2.60
N ILE A 84 12.60 19.97 -1.50
CA ILE A 84 11.89 18.68 -1.58
C ILE A 84 10.51 18.79 -2.26
N HIS A 85 9.79 19.88 -2.06
CA HIS A 85 8.54 20.15 -2.80
C HIS A 85 8.81 20.26 -4.31
N LYS A 86 9.86 21.00 -4.71
CA LYS A 86 10.25 21.12 -6.13
C LYS A 86 10.64 19.76 -6.71
N ASP A 87 11.32 18.92 -5.93
CA ASP A 87 11.71 17.57 -6.32
C ASP A 87 10.50 16.64 -6.49
N LEU A 88 9.52 16.68 -5.59
CA LEU A 88 8.28 15.92 -5.72
C LEU A 88 7.55 16.27 -7.03
N PHE A 89 7.35 17.57 -7.26
CA PHE A 89 6.72 18.05 -8.51
C PHE A 89 7.54 17.69 -9.74
N LYS A 90 8.87 17.74 -9.65
CA LYS A 90 9.77 17.33 -10.74
C LYS A 90 9.64 15.83 -11.04
N VAL A 91 9.66 14.97 -10.02
CA VAL A 91 9.48 13.52 -10.16
C VAL A 91 8.14 13.19 -10.82
N ILE A 92 7.05 13.81 -10.35
CA ILE A 92 5.72 13.61 -10.93
C ILE A 92 5.71 14.09 -12.38
N LYS A 93 6.26 15.28 -12.67
CA LYS A 93 6.31 15.82 -14.03
C LYS A 93 7.14 14.94 -14.98
N GLU A 94 8.28 14.44 -14.54
CA GLU A 94 9.12 13.53 -15.34
C GLU A 94 8.41 12.21 -15.61
N PHE A 95 7.76 11.63 -14.60
CA PHE A 95 6.92 10.45 -14.78
C PHE A 95 5.78 10.69 -15.76
N CYS A 96 5.06 11.81 -15.62
CA CYS A 96 3.97 12.18 -16.53
C CYS A 96 4.43 12.59 -17.94
N SER A 97 5.73 12.86 -18.14
CA SER A 97 6.28 13.14 -19.48
C SER A 97 6.67 11.86 -20.22
N ASP A 98 6.87 10.76 -19.49
CA ASP A 98 7.22 9.45 -20.01
C ASP A 98 5.96 8.70 -20.47
N LYS A 99 5.62 8.85 -21.75
CA LYS A 99 4.40 8.26 -22.35
C LYS A 99 4.35 6.74 -22.19
N VAL A 100 5.49 6.06 -22.34
CA VAL A 100 5.56 4.59 -22.25
C VAL A 100 5.28 4.16 -20.81
N ALA A 101 5.89 4.83 -19.83
CA ALA A 101 5.65 4.55 -18.42
C ALA A 101 4.19 4.79 -18.02
N ILE A 102 3.54 5.85 -18.52
CA ILE A 102 2.12 6.13 -18.24
C ILE A 102 1.24 5.03 -18.82
N ILE A 103 1.45 4.64 -20.08
CA ILE A 103 0.65 3.59 -20.73
C ILE A 103 0.81 2.28 -19.96
N CYS A 104 2.05 1.92 -19.59
CA CYS A 104 2.32 0.74 -18.77
C CYS A 104 1.62 0.83 -17.41
N PHE A 105 1.72 1.97 -16.72
CA PHE A 105 1.10 2.15 -15.42
C PHE A 105 -0.43 2.03 -15.47
N ILE A 106 -1.08 2.65 -16.46
CA ILE A 106 -2.54 2.50 -16.67
C ILE A 106 -2.90 1.04 -16.93
N ALA A 107 -2.16 0.37 -17.82
CA ALA A 107 -2.38 -1.05 -18.12
C ALA A 107 -2.22 -1.94 -16.88
N PHE A 108 -1.18 -1.68 -16.07
CA PHE A 108 -0.94 -2.42 -14.81
C PHE A 108 -2.03 -2.17 -13.77
N VAL A 109 -2.53 -0.95 -13.64
CA VAL A 109 -3.66 -0.62 -12.75
C VAL A 109 -4.94 -1.32 -13.18
N LEU A 110 -5.26 -1.28 -14.48
CA LEU A 110 -6.43 -1.96 -15.03
C LEU A 110 -6.33 -3.48 -14.83
N PHE A 111 -5.19 -4.07 -15.19
CA PHE A 111 -4.94 -5.49 -14.99
C PHE A 111 -5.03 -5.89 -13.52
N SER A 112 -4.34 -5.16 -12.63
CA SER A 112 -4.31 -5.47 -11.20
C SER A 112 -5.72 -5.36 -10.59
N THR A 113 -6.48 -4.34 -10.97
CA THR A 113 -7.86 -4.16 -10.48
C THR A 113 -8.76 -5.30 -10.97
N TRP A 114 -8.72 -5.61 -12.27
CA TRP A 114 -9.48 -6.72 -12.85
C TRP A 114 -9.12 -8.06 -12.19
N PHE A 115 -7.83 -8.36 -12.01
CA PHE A 115 -7.35 -9.57 -11.40
C PHE A 115 -7.83 -9.73 -9.95
N ASN A 116 -7.68 -8.68 -9.13
CA ASN A 116 -8.10 -8.71 -7.73
C ASN A 116 -9.62 -8.84 -7.58
N TYR A 117 -10.40 -8.08 -8.36
CA TYR A 117 -11.87 -8.15 -8.28
C TYR A 117 -12.47 -9.42 -8.89
N ASN A 118 -11.79 -10.08 -9.83
CA ASN A 118 -12.23 -11.42 -10.25
C ASN A 118 -11.95 -12.48 -9.18
N THR A 119 -10.91 -12.29 -8.39
CA THR A 119 -10.53 -13.23 -7.32
C THR A 119 -11.36 -13.03 -6.06
N PHE A 120 -11.66 -11.78 -5.71
CA PHE A 120 -12.33 -11.40 -4.48
C PHE A 120 -13.28 -10.23 -4.74
N ARG A 121 -14.59 -10.45 -4.64
CA ARG A 121 -15.59 -9.39 -4.89
C ARG A 121 -16.75 -9.45 -3.91
N LEU A 122 -17.40 -8.30 -3.78
CA LEU A 122 -18.67 -8.12 -3.09
C LEU A 122 -19.75 -7.92 -4.16
N SER A 123 -20.75 -8.81 -4.21
CA SER A 123 -21.92 -8.70 -5.07
C SER A 123 -23.17 -8.91 -4.23
N ASP A 124 -24.10 -7.95 -4.26
CA ASP A 124 -25.41 -8.06 -3.60
C ASP A 124 -25.32 -8.41 -2.11
N GLY A 125 -24.33 -7.84 -1.41
CA GLY A 125 -24.06 -8.13 0.00
C GLY A 125 -23.32 -9.43 0.28
N ASN A 126 -23.13 -10.29 -0.74
CA ASN A 126 -22.40 -11.54 -0.65
C ASN A 126 -20.94 -11.36 -1.08
N ILE A 127 -20.04 -11.94 -0.30
CA ILE A 127 -18.62 -12.02 -0.65
C ILE A 127 -18.41 -13.29 -1.47
N THR A 128 -17.91 -13.16 -2.69
CA THR A 128 -17.53 -14.30 -3.53
C THR A 128 -16.02 -14.34 -3.71
N ILE A 129 -15.45 -15.52 -3.57
CA ILE A 129 -14.01 -15.78 -3.63
C ILE A 129 -13.74 -16.87 -4.66
N SER A 130 -12.70 -16.72 -5.48
CA SER A 130 -12.24 -17.77 -6.39
C SER A 130 -11.79 -19.00 -5.59
N GLY A 131 -12.19 -20.20 -6.04
CA GLY A 131 -11.94 -21.44 -5.29
C GLY A 131 -10.46 -21.70 -4.99
N GLY A 132 -9.57 -21.40 -5.94
CA GLY A 132 -8.12 -21.57 -5.75
C GLY A 132 -7.49 -20.59 -4.75
N ALA A 133 -8.19 -19.51 -4.40
CA ALA A 133 -7.71 -18.46 -3.50
C ALA A 133 -8.46 -18.43 -2.17
N TRP A 134 -9.41 -19.34 -1.94
CA TRP A 134 -10.34 -19.28 -0.81
C TRP A 134 -9.62 -19.24 0.54
N SER A 135 -8.69 -20.16 0.79
CA SER A 135 -8.00 -20.24 2.09
C SER A 135 -7.18 -18.98 2.38
N ASP A 136 -6.46 -18.48 1.39
CA ASP A 136 -5.57 -17.33 1.51
C ASP A 136 -6.36 -16.03 1.68
N ILE A 137 -7.32 -15.77 0.79
CA ILE A 137 -8.14 -14.55 0.84
C ILE A 137 -8.97 -14.50 2.11
N THR A 138 -9.50 -15.63 2.58
CA THR A 138 -10.26 -15.68 3.85
C THR A 138 -9.36 -15.32 5.04
N PHE A 139 -8.12 -15.79 5.05
CA PHE A 139 -7.14 -15.44 6.08
C PHE A 139 -6.80 -13.94 6.06
N HIS A 140 -6.45 -13.40 4.90
CA HIS A 140 -6.12 -11.99 4.72
C HIS A 140 -7.31 -11.06 5.04
N HIS A 141 -8.49 -11.39 4.53
CA HIS A 141 -9.72 -10.64 4.80
C HIS A 141 -10.11 -10.68 6.28
N GLY A 142 -9.93 -11.82 6.94
CA GLY A 142 -10.13 -11.96 8.38
C GLY A 142 -9.28 -10.99 9.20
N PHE A 143 -8.00 -10.79 8.83
CA PHE A 143 -7.14 -9.78 9.45
C PHE A 143 -7.64 -8.37 9.20
N VAL A 144 -7.98 -8.04 7.95
CA VAL A 144 -8.50 -6.71 7.59
C VAL A 144 -9.76 -6.40 8.38
N ARG A 145 -10.70 -7.36 8.48
CA ARG A 145 -11.98 -7.17 9.15
C ARG A 145 -11.82 -7.06 10.66
N SER A 146 -11.07 -7.97 11.29
CA SER A 146 -10.83 -7.95 12.73
C SER A 146 -10.07 -6.68 13.17
N THR A 147 -9.11 -6.24 12.35
CA THR A 147 -8.41 -4.95 12.53
C THR A 147 -9.40 -3.80 12.40
N SER A 148 -10.20 -3.74 11.33
CA SER A 148 -11.18 -2.67 11.11
C SER A 148 -12.18 -2.50 12.25
N LEU A 149 -12.52 -3.57 12.98
CA LEU A 149 -13.41 -3.54 14.13
C LEU A 149 -12.70 -3.17 15.44
N GLY A 150 -11.37 -3.10 15.46
CA GLY A 150 -10.57 -2.84 16.66
C GLY A 150 -10.54 -4.00 17.66
N GLN A 151 -11.00 -5.19 17.26
CA GLN A 151 -11.18 -6.34 18.15
C GLN A 151 -9.95 -7.25 18.25
N ASN A 152 -8.92 -7.02 17.42
CA ASN A 152 -7.74 -7.88 17.31
C ASN A 152 -6.45 -7.08 17.50
N ILE A 153 -6.30 -6.49 18.70
CA ILE A 153 -5.17 -5.63 19.09
C ILE A 153 -4.77 -5.98 20.52
N PRO A 154 -3.58 -6.59 20.75
CA PRO A 154 -2.54 -6.95 19.77
C PRO A 154 -3.03 -7.99 18.74
N VAL A 155 -2.38 -8.04 17.58
CA VAL A 155 -2.84 -8.87 16.46
C VAL A 155 -2.54 -10.35 16.71
N GLU A 156 -3.60 -11.16 16.70
CA GLU A 156 -3.60 -12.61 16.79
C GLU A 156 -4.04 -13.26 15.47
N TYR A 157 -3.71 -14.54 15.30
CA TYR A 157 -4.21 -15.31 14.16
C TYR A 157 -5.73 -15.43 14.18
N VAL A 158 -6.37 -15.16 13.04
CA VAL A 158 -7.84 -15.17 12.90
C VAL A 158 -8.45 -16.53 13.26
N PHE A 159 -7.73 -17.63 13.01
CA PHE A 159 -8.20 -18.99 13.26
C PHE A 159 -7.76 -19.57 14.62
N TYR A 160 -6.88 -18.90 15.36
CA TYR A 160 -6.30 -19.41 16.60
C TYR A 160 -6.32 -18.33 17.68
N ALA A 161 -7.20 -18.51 18.67
CA ALA A 161 -7.30 -17.61 19.81
C ALA A 161 -6.01 -17.62 20.64
N ASN A 162 -5.67 -16.47 21.24
CA ASN A 162 -4.51 -16.26 22.11
C ASN A 162 -3.17 -16.61 21.44
N THR A 163 -3.13 -16.62 20.11
CA THR A 163 -1.93 -16.95 19.35
C THR A 163 -1.46 -15.72 18.59
N PRO A 164 -0.38 -15.04 19.05
CA PRO A 164 0.15 -13.86 18.38
C PRO A 164 0.48 -14.15 16.93
N ALA A 165 0.12 -13.23 16.03
CA ALA A 165 0.46 -13.35 14.63
C ALA A 165 2.00 -13.28 14.46
N LYS A 166 2.59 -14.37 13.98
CA LYS A 166 4.03 -14.43 13.67
C LYS A 166 4.35 -14.07 12.22
N TYR A 167 3.33 -14.07 11.36
CA TYR A 167 3.45 -13.81 9.93
C TYR A 167 3.27 -12.32 9.61
N HIS A 168 3.64 -11.89 8.39
CA HIS A 168 3.59 -10.50 7.94
C HIS A 168 2.15 -9.93 7.89
N PHE A 169 1.66 -9.35 8.99
CA PHE A 169 0.29 -8.84 9.11
C PHE A 169 0.16 -7.32 8.81
N LEU A 170 1.25 -6.56 8.80
CA LEU A 170 1.22 -5.09 8.71
C LEU A 170 0.52 -4.55 7.46
N PHE A 171 0.63 -5.27 6.34
CA PHE A 171 -0.08 -4.92 5.11
C PHE A 171 -1.61 -5.04 5.28
N ASN A 172 -2.07 -6.18 5.79
CA ASN A 172 -3.48 -6.40 6.12
C ASN A 172 -3.97 -5.44 7.20
N TYR A 173 -3.10 -5.12 8.15
CA TYR A 173 -3.39 -4.18 9.22
C TYR A 173 -3.68 -2.78 8.64
N TYR A 174 -2.82 -2.30 7.76
CA TYR A 174 -3.01 -1.00 7.10
C TYR A 174 -4.27 -0.98 6.23
N ALA A 175 -4.56 -2.06 5.50
CA ALA A 175 -5.84 -2.22 4.79
C ALA A 175 -7.05 -2.22 5.76
N GLY A 176 -6.89 -2.81 6.95
CA GLY A 176 -7.87 -2.75 8.04
C GLY A 176 -8.10 -1.33 8.55
N LYS A 177 -7.03 -0.53 8.72
CA LYS A 177 -7.14 0.91 9.07
C LYS A 177 -7.84 1.71 7.99
N ILE A 178 -7.56 1.44 6.72
CA ILE A 178 -8.31 2.03 5.59
C ILE A 178 -9.80 1.67 5.70
N SER A 179 -10.12 0.39 5.96
CA SER A 179 -11.50 -0.07 6.10
C SER A 179 -12.22 0.56 7.30
N GLN A 180 -11.51 0.75 8.42
CA GLN A 180 -12.04 1.42 9.62
C GLN A 180 -12.59 2.82 9.31
N THR A 181 -12.06 3.50 8.30
CA THR A 181 -12.53 4.84 7.91
C THR A 181 -13.83 4.86 7.09
N GLY A 182 -14.47 3.71 6.88
CA GLY A 182 -15.77 3.57 6.23
C GLY A 182 -15.72 2.86 4.86
N LEU A 183 -14.54 2.47 4.37
CA LEU A 183 -14.44 1.67 3.15
C LEU A 183 -14.73 0.19 3.48
N HIS A 184 -15.58 -0.48 2.70
CA HIS A 184 -15.84 -1.90 2.91
C HIS A 184 -14.53 -2.72 2.84
N SER A 185 -14.36 -3.67 3.77
CA SER A 185 -13.13 -4.46 3.91
C SER A 185 -12.67 -5.15 2.62
N VAL A 186 -13.62 -5.61 1.79
CA VAL A 186 -13.33 -6.17 0.45
C VAL A 186 -12.67 -5.13 -0.45
N HIS A 187 -13.26 -3.93 -0.54
CA HIS A 187 -12.73 -2.85 -1.36
C HIS A 187 -11.41 -2.31 -0.82
N ALA A 188 -11.23 -2.26 0.50
CA ALA A 188 -9.98 -1.84 1.13
C ALA A 188 -8.84 -2.81 0.80
N LEU A 189 -9.07 -4.12 0.92
CA LEU A 189 -8.08 -5.14 0.57
C LEU A 189 -7.75 -5.08 -0.94
N ASN A 190 -8.76 -5.08 -1.81
CA ASN A 190 -8.55 -5.01 -3.26
C ASN A 190 -7.84 -3.73 -3.69
N LEU A 191 -8.15 -2.57 -3.09
CA LEU A 191 -7.46 -1.31 -3.36
C LEU A 191 -5.97 -1.44 -3.07
N MET A 192 -5.62 -1.95 -1.89
CA MET A 192 -4.23 -2.10 -1.46
C MET A 192 -3.48 -3.13 -2.30
N CYS A 193 -4.09 -4.27 -2.61
CA CYS A 193 -3.49 -5.29 -3.47
C CYS A 193 -3.31 -4.78 -4.91
N SER A 194 -4.31 -4.09 -5.46
CA SER A 194 -4.24 -3.56 -6.83
C SER A 194 -3.14 -2.51 -6.98
N LEU A 195 -3.05 -1.57 -6.03
CA LEU A 195 -1.99 -0.55 -6.04
C LEU A 195 -0.60 -1.19 -5.85
N SER A 196 -0.46 -2.09 -4.88
CA SER A 196 0.81 -2.79 -4.62
C SER A 196 1.30 -3.57 -5.84
N LEU A 197 0.43 -4.35 -6.48
CA LEU A 197 0.76 -5.09 -7.69
C LEU A 197 1.12 -4.14 -8.84
N SER A 198 0.38 -3.05 -9.02
CA SER A 198 0.65 -2.06 -10.06
C SER A 198 2.03 -1.42 -9.90
N PHE A 199 2.40 -1.02 -8.68
CA PHE A 199 3.71 -0.44 -8.40
C PHE A 199 4.83 -1.48 -8.47
N LEU A 200 4.58 -2.74 -8.10
CA LEU A 200 5.53 -3.82 -8.30
C LEU A 200 5.83 -4.03 -9.80
N LEU A 201 4.79 -4.15 -10.62
CA LEU A 201 4.93 -4.28 -12.08
C LEU A 201 5.67 -3.09 -12.69
N LEU A 202 5.38 -1.89 -12.20
CA LEU A 202 6.06 -0.67 -12.64
C LEU A 202 7.56 -0.67 -12.26
N MET A 203 7.92 -1.20 -11.09
CA MET A 203 9.33 -1.39 -10.71
C MET A 203 10.03 -2.45 -11.56
N ILE A 204 9.35 -3.56 -11.87
CA ILE A 204 9.89 -4.60 -12.78
C ILE A 204 10.13 -4.01 -14.17
N PHE A 205 9.17 -3.23 -14.69
CA PHE A 205 9.32 -2.49 -15.93
C PHE A 205 10.54 -1.57 -15.89
N GLN A 206 10.68 -0.75 -14.84
CA GLN A 206 11.84 0.14 -14.68
C GLN A 206 13.16 -0.64 -14.58
N PHE A 207 13.17 -1.78 -13.90
CA PHE A 207 14.34 -2.62 -13.75
C PHE A 207 14.81 -3.15 -15.11
N GLY A 208 13.92 -3.80 -15.87
CA GLY A 208 14.23 -4.30 -17.21
C GLY A 208 14.68 -3.19 -18.15
N ARG A 209 13.97 -2.05 -18.11
CA ARG A 209 14.34 -0.86 -18.88
C ARG A 209 15.74 -0.34 -18.55
N THR A 210 16.11 -0.30 -17.27
CA THR A 210 17.40 0.26 -16.83
C THR A 210 18.56 -0.67 -17.18
N VAL A 211 18.39 -1.98 -16.95
CA VAL A 211 19.44 -2.98 -17.18
C VAL A 211 19.70 -3.19 -18.66
N PHE A 212 18.64 -3.35 -19.45
CA PHE A 212 18.75 -3.69 -20.87
C PHE A 212 18.63 -2.49 -21.80
N LYS A 213 18.41 -1.28 -21.26
CA LYS A 213 18.21 -0.02 -22.01
C LYS A 213 17.12 -0.14 -23.08
N ASN A 214 16.09 -0.95 -22.82
CA ASN A 214 15.03 -1.26 -23.76
C ASN A 214 13.68 -1.39 -23.05
N ASP A 215 12.70 -0.58 -23.48
CA ASP A 215 11.34 -0.59 -22.94
C ASP A 215 10.63 -1.92 -23.18
N ALA A 216 10.85 -2.56 -24.33
CA ALA A 216 10.23 -3.84 -24.65
C ALA A 216 10.65 -4.93 -23.66
N VAL A 217 11.92 -4.94 -23.23
CA VAL A 217 12.40 -5.89 -22.23
C VAL A 217 11.77 -5.62 -20.85
N GLY A 218 11.58 -4.36 -20.49
CA GLY A 218 10.84 -3.99 -19.27
C GLY A 218 9.38 -4.47 -19.31
N ILE A 219 8.70 -4.25 -20.43
CA ILE A 219 7.30 -4.67 -20.63
C ILE A 219 7.19 -6.20 -20.58
N LEU A 220 8.06 -6.91 -21.31
CA LEU A 220 8.09 -8.37 -21.29
C LEU A 220 8.39 -8.93 -19.90
N GLY A 221 9.30 -8.30 -19.14
CA GLY A 221 9.57 -8.68 -17.76
C GLY A 221 8.35 -8.58 -16.85
N ALA A 222 7.61 -7.46 -16.95
CA ALA A 222 6.37 -7.28 -16.20
C ALA A 222 5.27 -8.27 -16.64
N LEU A 223 5.14 -8.52 -17.94
CA LEU A 223 4.18 -9.49 -18.48
C LEU A 223 4.50 -10.91 -18.04
N PHE A 224 5.76 -11.35 -18.14
CA PHE A 224 6.17 -12.68 -17.71
C PHE A 224 5.89 -12.90 -16.23
N TYR A 225 6.15 -11.90 -15.38
CA TYR A 225 5.79 -12.00 -13.97
C TYR A 225 4.30 -12.34 -13.75
N CYS A 226 3.39 -11.79 -14.55
CA CYS A 226 1.96 -12.11 -14.47
C CYS A 226 1.62 -13.55 -14.88
N PHE A 227 2.40 -14.17 -15.76
CA PHE A 227 2.13 -15.51 -16.30
C PHE A 227 2.90 -16.63 -15.59
N THR A 228 3.93 -16.33 -14.80
CA THR A 228 4.70 -17.34 -14.04
C THR A 228 3.92 -17.93 -12.85
N VAL A 229 2.70 -17.45 -12.55
CA VAL A 229 1.91 -17.86 -11.37
C VAL A 229 0.94 -19.02 -11.70
N HIS A 230 1.25 -19.87 -12.67
CA HIS A 230 0.50 -21.08 -12.98
C HIS A 230 1.37 -22.32 -12.91
#